data_AF-A0A1J7BEB6-F1
#
_entry.id   AF-A0A1J7BEB6-F1
#
_cell.length_a   1.000
_cell.length_b   1.000
_cell.length_c   1.000
_cell.angle_alpha   90.00
_cell.angle_beta   90.00
_cell.angle_gamma   90.00
#
_symmetry.space_group_name_H-M   'P 1'
#
loop_
_entity.id
_entity.type
_entity.pdbx_description
1 polymer ?
#
loop_
_entity_poly.entity_id
_entity_poly.type
_entity_poly.pdbx_seq_one_letter_code
_entity_poly.pdbx_strand_id
1 'polypeptide(L)'
;MIELTTPALHRTIVVTETVNENGAVTYSAKRRTKNDGDLPMGDFVVTPDSRLISNPRVVSIQFGSGSRTDRMDRTNIPNIDPQGIYAVGEVHINPGEWPAPEKGWFLRDLEVSLTPTGEAVPAPDQLRERLGDILRAIVQHWMERDDQPMLSAAWANELRPWRIKQLGEKLAALELEDQLSTDGDASEE
;
A
#
# COMPACT_ATOMS: atom_id res chain seq x y z
N MET A 1 14.79 13.50 -8.08
CA MET A 1 14.24 12.72 -9.20
C MET A 1 15.08 11.47 -9.34
N ILE A 2 14.43 10.30 -9.42
CA ILE A 2 15.08 9.00 -9.40
C ILE A 2 14.54 8.19 -10.58
N GLU A 3 15.41 7.42 -11.24
CA GLU A 3 15.02 6.49 -12.30
C GLU A 3 15.03 5.08 -11.75
N LEU A 4 13.88 4.40 -11.82
CA LEU A 4 13.75 3.00 -11.43
C LEU A 4 13.52 2.17 -12.69
N THR A 5 14.19 1.04 -12.77
CA THR A 5 13.98 0.09 -13.86
C THR A 5 13.12 -1.05 -13.36
N THR A 6 11.99 -1.29 -14.01
CA THR A 6 11.11 -2.39 -13.64
C THR A 6 11.79 -3.73 -13.94
N PRO A 7 11.84 -4.67 -12.99
CA PRO A 7 12.70 -5.84 -13.08
C PRO A 7 12.28 -6.86 -14.15
N ALA A 8 10.99 -7.02 -14.42
CA ALA A 8 10.48 -8.00 -15.39
C ALA A 8 10.31 -7.40 -16.79
N LEU A 9 9.75 -6.19 -16.90
CA LEU A 9 9.47 -5.55 -18.19
C LEU A 9 10.58 -4.61 -18.66
N HIS A 10 11.62 -4.39 -17.86
CA HIS A 10 12.76 -3.50 -18.14
C HIS A 10 12.33 -2.10 -18.58
N ARG A 11 11.29 -1.56 -17.95
CA ARG A 11 10.78 -0.22 -18.23
C ARG A 11 11.39 0.78 -17.27
N THR A 12 11.76 1.95 -17.76
CA THR A 12 12.17 3.04 -16.89
C THR A 12 10.94 3.82 -16.43
N ILE A 13 10.73 3.85 -15.11
CA ILE A 13 9.82 4.78 -14.45
C ILE A 13 10.65 5.87 -13.77
N VAL A 14 10.20 7.11 -13.89
CA VAL A 14 10.84 8.28 -13.28
C VAL A 14 9.99 8.68 -12.10
N VAL A 15 10.57 8.74 -10.91
CA VAL A 15 9.84 9.09 -9.68
C VAL A 15 10.41 10.34 -9.05
N THR A 16 9.53 11.13 -8.46
CA THR A 16 9.89 12.16 -7.47
C THR A 16 9.39 11.70 -6.12
N GLU A 17 10.26 11.74 -5.12
CA GLU A 17 9.95 11.30 -3.77
C GLU A 17 9.64 12.51 -2.89
N THR A 18 8.61 12.37 -2.06
CA THR A 18 8.31 13.30 -0.97
C THR A 18 8.14 12.49 0.31
N VAL A 19 9.01 12.74 1.28
CA VAL A 19 8.92 12.14 2.62
C VAL A 19 7.98 13.00 3.47
N ASN A 20 6.94 12.38 4.02
CA ASN A 20 6.02 13.03 4.94
C ASN A 20 6.55 12.94 6.38
N GLU A 21 6.12 13.87 7.24
CA GLU A 21 6.56 13.95 8.64
C GLU A 21 6.25 12.68 9.45
N ASN A 22 5.21 11.95 9.05
CA ASN A 22 4.82 10.69 9.68
C ASN A 22 5.64 9.47 9.20
N GLY A 23 6.62 9.64 8.29
CA GLY A 23 7.42 8.54 7.76
C GLY A 23 6.83 7.83 6.53
N ALA A 24 5.68 8.28 6.02
CA ALA A 24 5.18 7.84 4.73
C ALA A 24 5.99 8.47 3.59
N VAL A 25 6.23 7.72 2.50
CA VAL A 25 6.93 8.22 1.31
C VAL A 25 5.98 8.22 0.12
N THR A 26 5.76 9.39 -0.47
CA THR A 26 5.00 9.52 -1.72
C THR A 26 5.95 9.47 -2.91
N TYR A 27 5.69 8.54 -3.83
CA TYR A 27 6.35 8.38 -5.11
C TYR A 27 5.45 8.91 -6.23
N SER A 28 5.71 10.12 -6.69
CA SER A 28 5.04 10.68 -7.88
C SER A 28 5.71 10.15 -9.13
N ALA A 29 5.06 9.19 -9.78
CA ALA A 29 5.62 8.43 -10.88
C ALA A 29 5.22 9.00 -12.24
N LYS A 30 6.19 8.94 -13.16
CA LYS A 30 6.02 9.17 -14.58
C LYS A 30 6.60 8.01 -15.36
N ARG A 31 5.93 7.59 -16.42
CA ARG A 31 6.44 6.59 -17.36
C ARG A 31 7.23 7.29 -18.43
N ARG A 32 8.50 6.94 -18.59
CA ARG A 32 9.27 7.40 -19.75
C ARG A 32 8.85 6.62 -20.99
N THR A 33 8.42 7.33 -22.03
CA THR A 33 8.13 6.74 -23.33
C THR A 33 9.24 7.05 -24.32
N LYS A 34 9.44 6.19 -25.33
CA LYS A 34 10.50 6.39 -26.32
C LYS A 34 10.28 7.63 -27.21
N ASN A 35 9.03 8.09 -27.36
CA ASN A 35 8.65 9.08 -28.37
C ASN A 35 7.91 10.33 -27.83
N ASP A 36 7.29 10.28 -26.64
CA ASP A 36 6.39 11.35 -26.13
C ASP A 36 6.84 11.95 -24.78
N GLY A 37 8.07 11.71 -24.36
CA GLY A 37 8.58 12.17 -23.06
C GLY A 37 7.98 11.40 -21.88
N ASP A 38 7.94 12.04 -20.71
CA ASP A 38 7.52 11.44 -19.45
C ASP A 38 6.00 11.64 -19.23
N LEU A 39 5.22 10.55 -19.32
CA LEU A 39 3.77 10.56 -19.09
C LEU A 39 3.47 10.43 -17.59
N PRO A 40 2.63 11.30 -17.00
CA PRO A 40 2.26 11.17 -15.59
C PRO A 40 1.51 9.87 -15.36
N MET A 41 1.94 9.11 -14.36
CA MET A 41 1.23 7.93 -13.89
C MET A 41 0.37 8.30 -12.69
N GLY A 42 0.91 9.03 -11.72
CA GLY A 42 0.21 9.35 -10.47
C GLY A 42 1.06 8.94 -9.27
N ASP A 43 0.43 8.90 -8.10
CA ASP A 43 1.17 8.74 -6.85
C ASP A 43 1.03 7.36 -6.23
N PHE A 44 2.14 6.83 -5.73
CA PHE A 44 2.19 5.66 -4.87
C PHE A 44 2.65 6.08 -3.48
N VAL A 45 1.83 5.88 -2.45
CA VAL A 45 2.22 6.20 -1.08
C VAL A 45 2.64 4.92 -0.38
N VAL A 46 3.92 4.83 -0.04
CA VAL A 46 4.53 3.68 0.61
C VAL A 46 4.61 3.94 2.11
N THR A 47 4.08 3.02 2.89
CA THR A 47 4.17 3.01 4.35
C THR A 47 4.59 1.63 4.86
N PRO A 48 5.32 1.55 5.97
CA PRO A 48 5.47 0.27 6.68
C PRO A 48 4.09 -0.27 7.05
N ASP A 49 3.87 -1.59 6.96
CA ASP A 49 2.57 -2.17 7.32
C ASP A 49 2.28 -1.93 8.81
N SER A 50 1.18 -1.22 9.05
CA SER A 50 0.72 -0.82 10.37
C SER A 50 0.12 -1.96 11.18
N ARG A 51 -0.27 -3.06 10.50
CA ARG A 51 -1.12 -4.15 11.04
C ARG A 51 -0.33 -5.34 11.57
N LEU A 52 0.91 -5.54 11.13
CA LEU A 52 1.73 -6.70 11.48
C LEU A 52 2.86 -6.31 12.44
N ILE A 53 2.54 -6.25 13.74
CA ILE A 53 3.53 -6.05 14.82
C ILE A 53 4.67 -7.09 14.74
N SER A 54 4.37 -8.30 14.26
CA SER A 54 5.29 -9.43 14.18
C SER A 54 6.08 -9.51 12.87
N ASN A 55 5.74 -8.72 11.85
CA ASN A 55 6.42 -8.80 10.55
C ASN A 55 6.75 -7.41 9.99
N PRO A 56 7.88 -6.80 10.40
CA PRO A 56 8.31 -5.49 9.91
C PRO A 56 8.68 -5.48 8.42
N ARG A 57 8.58 -6.63 7.75
CA ARG A 57 8.91 -6.75 6.33
C ARG A 57 7.72 -6.42 5.43
N VAL A 58 6.48 -6.37 5.93
CA VAL A 58 5.34 -6.02 5.08
C VAL A 58 5.26 -4.52 4.89
N VAL A 59 5.01 -4.11 3.65
CA VAL A 59 4.90 -2.73 3.18
C VAL A 59 3.49 -2.54 2.62
N SER A 60 2.82 -1.49 3.06
CA SER A 60 1.55 -1.06 2.50
C SER A 60 1.79 -0.03 1.42
N ILE A 61 1.11 -0.17 0.29
CA ILE A 61 1.14 0.81 -0.81
C ILE A 61 -0.28 1.24 -1.09
N GLN A 62 -0.53 2.52 -0.87
CA GLN A 62 -1.78 3.16 -1.24
C GLN A 62 -1.65 3.79 -2.63
N PHE A 63 -2.69 3.64 -3.44
CA PHE A 63 -2.81 4.28 -4.73
C PHE A 63 -3.42 5.67 -4.60
N GLY A 64 -2.66 6.69 -5.00
CA GLY A 64 -3.02 8.09 -4.86
C GLY A 64 -2.58 8.71 -3.54
N SER A 65 -2.14 9.96 -3.60
CA SER A 65 -1.77 10.77 -2.43
C SER A 65 -2.95 11.63 -1.93
N GLY A 66 -2.72 12.35 -0.83
CA GLY A 66 -3.67 13.34 -0.31
C GLY A 66 -4.48 12.89 0.91
N SER A 67 -5.38 13.78 1.32
CA SER A 67 -6.31 13.62 2.43
C SER A 67 -7.29 12.47 2.19
N ARG A 68 -8.07 12.10 3.21
CA ARG A 68 -9.14 11.11 3.03
C ARG A 68 -10.12 11.53 1.93
N THR A 69 -10.41 12.83 1.81
CA THR A 69 -11.27 13.37 0.74
C THR A 69 -10.61 13.19 -0.62
N ASP A 70 -9.33 13.55 -0.77
CA ASP A 70 -8.59 13.37 -2.03
C ASP A 70 -8.53 11.90 -2.47
N ARG A 71 -8.49 10.96 -1.51
CA ARG A 71 -8.53 9.51 -1.78
C ARG A 71 -9.90 9.02 -2.22
N MET A 72 -10.98 9.63 -1.75
CA MET A 72 -12.34 9.35 -2.21
C MET A 72 -12.58 9.95 -3.60
N ASP A 73 -12.07 11.17 -3.82
CA ASP A 73 -12.16 11.89 -5.09
C ASP A 73 -11.14 11.39 -6.13
N ARG A 74 -10.18 10.58 -5.68
CA ARG A 74 -9.18 9.86 -6.48
C ARG A 74 -8.45 10.77 -7.46
N THR A 75 -8.02 11.93 -6.99
CA THR A 75 -7.47 13.01 -7.83
C THR A 75 -6.07 12.71 -8.39
N ASN A 76 -5.27 11.89 -7.71
CA ASN A 76 -3.88 11.56 -8.09
C ASN A 76 -3.60 10.05 -8.16
N ILE A 77 -4.61 9.23 -8.49
CA ILE A 77 -4.43 7.78 -8.54
C ILE A 77 -3.59 7.33 -9.76
N PRO A 78 -2.79 6.26 -9.64
CA PRO A 78 -1.94 5.80 -10.72
C PRO A 78 -2.72 5.31 -11.94
N ASN A 79 -2.53 5.97 -13.07
CA ASN A 79 -2.85 5.48 -14.40
C ASN A 79 -1.77 4.46 -14.83
N ILE A 80 -2.17 3.20 -14.93
CA ILE A 80 -1.27 2.06 -15.18
C ILE A 80 -1.29 1.59 -16.64
N ASP A 81 -2.14 2.19 -17.49
CA ASP A 81 -2.24 1.85 -18.90
C ASP A 81 -2.58 3.06 -19.81
N PRO A 82 -2.01 3.17 -21.02
CA PRO A 82 -2.33 4.26 -21.95
C PRO A 82 -3.83 4.42 -22.25
N GLN A 83 -4.65 3.40 -22.02
CA GLN A 83 -6.11 3.47 -22.19
C GLN A 83 -6.84 4.20 -21.05
N GLY A 84 -6.14 4.66 -20.01
CA GLY A 84 -6.75 5.39 -18.90
C GLY A 84 -7.33 4.49 -17.83
N ILE A 85 -6.67 3.36 -17.55
CA ILE A 85 -7.07 2.47 -16.46
C ILE A 85 -6.27 2.82 -15.22
N TYR A 86 -6.98 3.04 -14.11
CA TYR A 86 -6.39 3.51 -12.87
C TYR A 86 -6.37 2.42 -11.80
N ALA A 87 -5.27 2.31 -11.07
CA ALA A 87 -5.19 1.49 -9.85
C ALA A 87 -5.84 2.21 -8.68
N VAL A 88 -6.68 1.52 -7.91
CA VAL A 88 -7.42 2.10 -6.78
C VAL A 88 -7.28 1.25 -5.53
N GLY A 89 -7.41 1.89 -4.36
CA GLY A 89 -7.30 1.22 -3.06
C GLY A 89 -5.86 1.15 -2.54
N GLU A 90 -5.55 0.04 -1.87
CA GLU A 90 -4.23 -0.23 -1.30
C GLU A 90 -3.87 -1.71 -1.46
N VAL A 91 -2.56 -1.99 -1.45
CA VAL A 91 -2.03 -3.35 -1.50
C VAL A 91 -0.95 -3.53 -0.43
N HIS A 92 -0.80 -4.77 0.03
CA HIS A 92 0.12 -5.13 1.09
C HIS A 92 1.11 -6.15 0.57
N ILE A 93 2.39 -5.84 0.72
CA ILE A 93 3.49 -6.49 0.03
C ILE A 93 4.50 -6.96 1.07
N ASN A 94 4.78 -8.27 1.10
CA ASN A 94 5.93 -8.82 1.80
C ASN A 94 7.09 -9.03 0.81
N PRO A 95 8.13 -8.19 0.78
CA PRO A 95 9.25 -8.32 -0.14
C PRO A 95 10.03 -9.63 0.07
N GLY A 96 10.07 -10.16 1.30
CA GLY A 96 10.75 -11.42 1.62
C GLY A 96 10.02 -12.66 1.12
N GLU A 97 8.72 -12.54 0.86
CA GLU A 97 7.86 -13.59 0.31
C GLU A 97 7.38 -13.28 -1.10
N TRP A 98 7.97 -12.27 -1.76
CA TRP A 98 7.60 -11.93 -3.13
C TRP A 98 7.78 -13.20 -3.96
N PRO A 99 6.69 -13.86 -4.40
CA PRO A 99 6.89 -15.12 -5.06
C PRO A 99 7.47 -14.85 -6.45
N ALA A 100 8.05 -15.89 -7.05
CA ALA A 100 8.09 -15.95 -8.50
C ALA A 100 6.69 -15.56 -9.05
N PRO A 101 6.58 -14.87 -10.20
CA PRO A 101 5.33 -14.29 -10.73
C PRO A 101 4.08 -15.19 -10.70
N GLU A 102 4.27 -16.51 -10.55
CA GLU A 102 3.33 -17.60 -10.67
C GLU A 102 2.51 -17.91 -9.39
N LYS A 103 2.88 -17.41 -8.20
CA LYS A 103 2.05 -17.61 -6.98
C LYS A 103 1.24 -16.36 -6.66
N GLY A 104 0.05 -16.27 -7.27
CA GLY A 104 -0.89 -15.14 -7.26
C GLY A 104 -1.54 -14.75 -5.92
N TRP A 105 -0.79 -14.63 -4.83
CA TRP A 105 -1.28 -14.10 -3.54
C TRP A 105 -1.06 -12.57 -3.40
N PHE A 106 -0.37 -11.95 -4.36
CA PHE A 106 0.27 -10.64 -4.18
C PHE A 106 -0.57 -9.41 -4.56
N LEU A 107 -1.65 -9.62 -5.33
CA LEU A 107 -2.55 -8.57 -5.86
C LEU A 107 -3.98 -9.11 -5.97
N ARG A 108 -4.35 -10.05 -5.11
CA ARG A 108 -5.61 -10.80 -5.26
C ARG A 108 -6.84 -9.89 -5.20
N ASP A 109 -6.71 -8.81 -4.43
CA ASP A 109 -7.69 -7.73 -4.29
C ASP A 109 -7.22 -6.44 -5.00
N LEU A 110 -6.33 -6.54 -6.01
CA LEU A 110 -6.03 -5.36 -6.82
C LEU A 110 -7.26 -4.97 -7.60
N GLU A 111 -7.74 -3.77 -7.32
CA GLU A 111 -8.84 -3.16 -8.00
C GLU A 111 -8.36 -2.08 -8.97
N VAL A 112 -9.08 -1.96 -10.09
CA VAL A 112 -8.89 -0.91 -11.07
C VAL A 112 -10.21 -0.22 -11.36
N SER A 113 -10.13 0.99 -11.90
CA SER A 113 -11.28 1.69 -12.43
C SER A 113 -10.99 2.30 -13.80
N LEU A 114 -12.02 2.37 -14.65
CA LEU A 114 -11.95 2.97 -16.00
C LEU A 114 -11.99 4.50 -15.96
N THR A 115 -12.45 5.07 -14.85
CA THR A 115 -12.42 6.50 -14.58
C THR A 115 -11.92 6.73 -13.16
N PRO A 116 -11.38 7.92 -12.82
CA PRO A 116 -10.88 8.16 -11.48
C PRO A 116 -11.89 7.78 -10.39
N THR A 117 -13.12 8.27 -10.48
CA THR A 117 -14.19 8.02 -9.49
C THR A 117 -15.11 6.85 -9.85
N GLY A 118 -14.75 6.02 -10.83
CA GLY A 118 -15.60 4.93 -11.30
C GLY A 118 -15.70 3.77 -10.31
N GLU A 119 -16.57 2.82 -10.62
CA GLU A 119 -16.64 1.56 -9.88
C GLU A 119 -15.28 0.85 -9.91
N ALA A 120 -14.89 0.30 -8.76
CA ALA A 120 -13.68 -0.49 -8.61
C ALA A 120 -14.00 -1.94 -8.99
N VAL A 121 -13.22 -2.50 -9.90
CA VAL A 121 -13.40 -3.89 -10.37
C VAL A 121 -12.08 -4.64 -10.25
N PRO A 122 -12.10 -5.98 -10.09
CA PRO A 122 -10.88 -6.77 -10.06
C PRO A 122 -10.02 -6.54 -11.31
N ALA A 123 -8.72 -6.31 -11.11
CA ALA A 123 -7.78 -6.07 -12.18
C ALA A 123 -7.58 -7.32 -13.05
N PRO A 124 -7.64 -7.20 -14.39
CA PRO A 124 -7.18 -8.24 -15.32
C PRO A 124 -5.71 -8.62 -15.08
N ASP A 125 -5.35 -9.87 -15.39
CA ASP A 125 -4.01 -10.42 -15.15
C ASP A 125 -2.89 -9.56 -15.74
N GLN A 126 -3.06 -9.08 -16.97
CA GLN A 126 -2.05 -8.25 -17.63
C GLN A 126 -1.78 -6.93 -16.89
N LEU A 127 -2.82 -6.34 -16.27
CA LEU A 127 -2.66 -5.14 -15.45
C LEU A 127 -2.04 -5.46 -14.10
N ARG A 128 -2.40 -6.61 -13.50
CA ARG A 128 -1.76 -7.11 -12.29
C ARG A 128 -0.26 -7.31 -12.48
N GLU A 129 0.15 -7.94 -13.58
CA GLU A 129 1.57 -8.16 -13.91
C GLU A 129 2.31 -6.82 -14.08
N ARG A 130 1.75 -5.91 -14.87
CA ARG A 130 2.38 -4.61 -15.10
C ARG A 130 2.51 -3.79 -13.82
N LEU A 131 1.44 -3.71 -13.04
CA LEU A 131 1.46 -2.95 -11.79
C LEU A 131 2.38 -3.63 -10.78
N GLY A 132 2.32 -4.96 -10.66
CA GLY A 132 3.24 -5.72 -9.81
C GLY A 132 4.70 -5.45 -10.13
N ASP A 133 5.06 -5.33 -11.41
CA ASP A 133 6.43 -5.01 -11.83
C ASP A 133 6.86 -3.58 -11.43
N ILE A 134 5.95 -2.60 -11.55
CA ILE A 134 6.17 -1.22 -11.10
C ILE A 134 6.33 -1.17 -9.58
N LEU A 135 5.42 -1.81 -8.85
CA LEU A 135 5.45 -1.87 -7.39
C LEU A 135 6.72 -2.55 -6.91
N ARG A 136 7.24 -3.54 -7.63
CA ARG A 136 8.51 -4.19 -7.30
C ARG A 136 9.67 -3.21 -7.34
N ALA A 137 9.76 -2.41 -8.39
CA ALA A 137 10.79 -1.40 -8.50
C ALA A 137 10.70 -0.35 -7.37
N ILE A 138 9.48 0.11 -7.05
CA ILE A 138 9.26 1.10 -5.99
C ILE A 138 9.61 0.53 -4.61
N VAL A 139 9.11 -0.66 -4.28
CA VAL A 139 9.36 -1.31 -2.98
C VAL A 139 10.83 -1.65 -2.81
N GLN A 140 11.46 -2.20 -3.85
CA GLN A 140 12.88 -2.50 -3.80
C GLN A 140 13.71 -1.25 -3.54
N HIS A 141 13.40 -0.15 -4.25
CA HIS A 141 14.03 1.13 -4.00
C HIS A 141 13.80 1.63 -2.56
N TRP A 142 12.56 1.56 -2.06
CA TRP A 142 12.23 1.96 -0.69
C TRP A 142 13.01 1.16 0.36
N MET A 143 13.16 -0.16 0.14
CA MET A 143 13.93 -1.05 1.02
C MET A 143 15.43 -0.75 1.03
N GLU A 144 15.95 -0.21 -0.08
CA GLU A 144 17.37 0.13 -0.25
C GLU A 144 17.72 1.54 0.27
N ARG A 145 16.75 2.30 0.79
CA ARG A 145 17.00 3.64 1.33
C ARG A 145 17.77 3.57 2.65
N ASP A 146 18.78 4.43 2.77
CA ASP A 146 19.57 4.56 4.00
C ASP A 146 18.74 5.04 5.21
N ASP A 147 17.71 5.85 4.96
CA ASP A 147 16.83 6.41 5.99
C ASP A 147 15.59 5.53 6.29
N GLN A 148 15.45 4.38 5.64
CA GLN A 148 14.31 3.46 5.80
C GLN A 148 14.02 3.10 7.27
N PRO A 149 15.02 2.83 8.14
CA PRO A 149 14.76 2.53 9.55
C PRO A 149 14.14 3.71 10.31
N MET A 150 14.55 4.95 9.97
CA MET A 150 14.02 6.17 10.58
C MET A 150 12.57 6.40 10.17
N LEU A 151 12.26 6.22 8.88
CA LEU A 151 10.90 6.33 8.35
C LEU A 151 9.97 5.31 8.99
N SER A 152 10.45 4.07 9.15
CA SER A 152 9.71 3.00 9.81
C SER A 152 9.41 3.31 11.27
N ALA A 153 10.36 3.92 11.99
CA ALA A 153 10.16 4.34 13.36
C ALA A 153 9.18 5.52 13.49
N ALA A 154 9.27 6.51 12.60
CA ALA A 154 8.34 7.65 12.58
C ALA A 154 6.88 7.17 12.38
N TRP A 155 6.67 6.26 11.42
CA TRP A 155 5.35 5.69 11.16
C TRP A 155 4.81 4.86 12.33
N ALA A 156 5.67 4.07 12.97
CA ALA A 156 5.29 3.32 14.16
C ALA A 156 4.87 4.22 15.34
N ASN A 157 5.48 5.41 15.46
CA ASN A 157 5.11 6.40 16.46
C ASN A 157 3.79 7.08 16.15
N GLU A 158 3.54 7.44 14.89
CA GLU A 158 2.27 8.02 14.44
C GLU A 158 1.08 7.10 14.76
N LEU A 159 1.25 5.79 14.58
CA LEU A 159 0.19 4.81 14.85
C LEU A 159 -0.02 4.49 16.33
N ARG A 160 0.92 4.88 17.19
CA ARG A 160 0.93 4.49 18.61
C ARG A 160 -0.36 4.88 19.35
N PRO A 161 -0.91 6.11 19.21
CA PRO A 161 -2.15 6.48 19.91
C PRO A 161 -3.34 5.61 19.49
N TRP A 162 -3.50 5.37 18.18
CA TRP A 162 -4.56 4.51 17.66
C TRP A 162 -4.40 3.06 18.12
N ARG A 163 -3.16 2.55 18.18
CA ARG A 163 -2.84 1.21 18.69
C ARG A 163 -3.23 1.04 20.16
N ILE A 164 -2.89 2.02 21.01
CA ILE A 164 -3.26 2.00 22.43
C ILE A 164 -4.78 1.95 22.57
N LYS A 165 -5.50 2.74 21.77
CA LYS A 165 -6.97 2.73 21.76
C LYS A 165 -7.55 1.37 21.37
N GLN A 166 -7.08 0.77 20.28
CA GLN A 166 -7.57 -0.56 19.85
C GLN A 166 -7.29 -1.67 20.85
N LEU A 167 -6.12 -1.67 21.50
CA LEU A 167 -5.80 -2.66 22.52
C LEU A 167 -6.71 -2.50 23.74
N GLY A 168 -7.00 -1.26 24.16
CA GLY A 168 -7.96 -0.99 25.23
C GLY A 168 -9.37 -1.49 24.89
N GLU A 169 -9.84 -1.25 23.68
CA GLU A 169 -11.14 -1.74 23.21
C GLU A 169 -11.21 -3.28 23.17
N LYS A 170 -10.14 -3.95 22.71
CA LYS A 170 -10.07 -5.42 22.72
C LYS A 170 -10.00 -6.02 24.12
N LEU A 171 -9.22 -5.40 25.02
CA LEU A 171 -9.12 -5.86 26.40
C LEU A 171 -10.48 -5.75 27.10
N ALA A 172 -11.17 -4.63 26.94
CA ALA A 172 -12.51 -4.44 27.48
C ALA A 172 -13.53 -5.45 26.92
N ALA A 173 -13.42 -5.80 25.63
CA ALA A 173 -14.28 -6.82 25.03
C ALA A 173 -14.01 -8.22 25.61
N LEU A 174 -12.75 -8.58 25.84
CA LEU A 174 -12.37 -9.86 26.46
C LEU A 174 -12.79 -9.95 27.94
N GLU A 175 -12.62 -8.86 28.70
CA GLU A 175 -13.07 -8.79 30.09
C GLU A 175 -14.60 -8.94 30.20
N LEU A 176 -15.35 -8.37 29.24
CA LEU A 176 -16.81 -8.54 29.19
C LEU A 176 -17.21 -9.98 28.82
N GLU A 177 -16.48 -10.63 27.90
CA GLU A 177 -16.71 -12.04 27.53
C GLU A 177 -16.44 -12.98 28.71
N ASP A 178 -15.37 -12.74 29.48
CA ASP A 178 -15.02 -13.50 30.69
C ASP A 178 -16.09 -13.35 31.78
N GLN A 179 -16.58 -12.12 32.02
CA GLN A 179 -17.68 -11.87 32.97
C GLN A 179 -18.97 -12.60 32.57
N LEU A 180 -19.35 -12.54 31.29
CA LEU A 180 -20.54 -13.23 30.77
C LEU A 180 -20.41 -14.76 30.83
N SER A 181 -19.19 -15.30 30.67
CA SER A 181 -18.94 -16.74 30.82
C SER A 181 -19.00 -17.18 32.29
N THR A 182 -18.58 -16.33 33.22
CA THR A 182 -18.53 -16.65 34.66
C THR A 182 -19.92 -16.58 35.31
N ASP A 183 -20.77 -15.64 34.88
CA ASP A 183 -22.15 -15.50 35.36
C ASP A 183 -23.09 -16.59 34.79
N GLY A 184 -22.74 -17.17 33.62
CA GLY A 184 -23.47 -18.28 33.01
C GLY A 184 -23.33 -19.60 33.78
N ASP A 185 -22.14 -19.91 34.28
CA ASP A 185 -21.85 -21.12 35.08
C ASP A 185 -22.43 -21.05 36.51
N ALA A 186 -22.58 -19.85 37.07
CA ALA A 186 -23.15 -19.65 38.42
C ALA A 186 -24.69 -19.78 38.46
N SER A 187 -25.34 -19.98 37.32
CA SER A 187 -26.81 -20.01 37.17
C SER A 187 -27.39 -21.43 37.01
N GLU A 188 -26.56 -22.48 37.03
CA GLU A 188 -26.99 -23.90 36.88
C GLU A 188 -26.97 -24.74 38.17
N GLU A 189 -26.78 -24.16 39.37
CA GLU A 189 -26.94 -24.89 40.66
C GLU A 189 -28.33 -24.74 41.31
#